data_AF-A0A543G739-F1
#
_entry.id   AF-A0A543G739-F1
#
_cell.length_a   1.000
_cell.length_b   1.000
_cell.length_c   1.000
_cell.angle_alpha   90.00
_cell.angle_beta   90.00
_cell.angle_gamma   90.00
#
_symmetry.space_group_name_H-M   'P 1'
#
loop_
_entity.id
_entity.type
_entity.pdbx_description
1 polymer ?
#
loop_
_entity_poly.entity_id
_entity_poly.type
_entity_poly.pdbx_seq_one_letter_code
_entity_poly.pdbx_strand_id
1 'polypeptide(L)' 'MKDINELKNRKTPIVVLDKSLNKFDNLNLFKDKLEKANKTFERIGLPKQWAK' A
#
# COMPACT_ATOMS: atom_id res chain seq x y z
N MET A 1 -2.93 8.76 -25.43
CA MET A 1 -3.09 9.21 -24.03
C MET A 1 -4.45 8.73 -23.55
N LYS A 2 -4.58 8.18 -22.34
CA LYS A 2 -5.92 7.90 -21.78
C LYS A 2 -6.58 9.21 -21.41
N ASP A 3 -7.79 9.42 -21.91
CA ASP A 3 -8.56 10.65 -21.76
C ASP A 3 -8.87 10.91 -20.28
N ILE A 4 -8.67 12.14 -19.81
CA ILE A 4 -8.88 12.53 -18.40
C ILE A 4 -10.32 12.25 -17.96
N ASN A 5 -11.27 12.28 -18.90
CA ASN A 5 -12.67 11.99 -18.64
C ASN A 5 -12.93 10.51 -18.33
N GLU A 6 -12.17 9.58 -18.90
CA GLU A 6 -12.26 8.15 -18.55
C GLU A 6 -11.76 7.87 -17.13
N LEU A 7 -10.75 8.61 -16.68
CA LEU A 7 -10.19 8.49 -15.33
C LEU A 7 -11.20 8.98 -14.28
N LYS A 8 -11.93 10.07 -14.57
CA LYS A 8 -12.97 10.62 -13.67
C LYS A 8 -14.21 9.73 -13.55
N ASN A 9 -14.57 9.01 -14.60
CA ASN A 9 -15.77 8.16 -14.62
C ASN A 9 -15.61 6.81 -13.90
N ARG A 10 -14.37 6.42 -13.53
CA ARG A 10 -14.13 5.21 -12.75
C ARG A 10 -14.50 5.46 -11.28
N LYS A 11 -15.53 4.76 -10.79
CA LYS A 11 -15.88 4.68 -9.35
C LYS A 11 -14.83 3.94 -8.51
N THR A 12 -13.73 3.49 -9.11
CA THR A 12 -12.59 2.87 -8.42
C THR A 12 -11.50 3.91 -8.17
N PRO A 13 -10.99 4.05 -6.95
CA PRO A 13 -9.93 5.00 -6.66
C PRO A 13 -8.69 4.66 -7.49
N ILE A 14 -8.19 5.65 -8.24
CA ILE A 14 -6.96 5.51 -9.02
C ILE A 14 -5.80 5.87 -8.09
N VAL A 15 -5.16 4.85 -7.52
CA VAL A 15 -3.95 5.03 -6.72
C VAL A 15 -2.76 5.10 -7.66
N VAL A 16 -2.14 6.27 -7.76
CA VAL A 16 -0.89 6.45 -8.50
C VAL A 16 0.26 6.25 -7.52
N LEU A 17 1.10 5.26 -7.77
CA LEU A 17 2.34 5.07 -7.02
C LEU A 17 3.40 6.02 -7.60
N ASP A 18 3.83 6.98 -6.80
CA ASP A 18 4.93 7.87 -7.17
C ASP A 18 6.27 7.13 -7.08
N LYS A 19 6.88 6.88 -8.24
CA LYS A 19 8.19 6.20 -8.35
C LYS A 19 9.33 7.00 -7.72
N SER A 20 9.15 8.30 -7.47
CA SER A 20 10.15 9.13 -6.78
C SER A 20 10.39 8.67 -5.34
N LEU A 21 9.43 7.94 -4.77
CA LEU A 21 9.50 7.42 -3.41
C LEU A 21 10.32 6.13 -3.29
N ASN A 22 10.66 5.47 -4.41
CA ASN A 22 11.47 4.23 -4.41
C ASN A 22 12.87 4.43 -3.80
N LYS A 23 13.34 5.68 -3.69
CA LYS A 23 14.57 6.03 -2.96
C LYS A 23 14.57 5.58 -1.49
N PHE A 24 13.39 5.28 -0.95
CA PHE A 24 13.21 4.84 0.42
C PHE A 24 13.04 3.32 0.59
N ASP A 25 13.05 2.53 -0.48
CA ASP A 25 12.71 1.09 -0.43
C ASP A 25 13.60 0.29 0.53
N ASN A 26 14.88 0.66 0.64
CA ASN A 26 15.85 -0.01 1.53
C ASN A 26 16.04 0.71 2.87
N LEU A 27 15.24 1.74 3.15
CA LEU A 27 15.33 2.53 4.37
C LEU A 27 14.22 2.15 5.32
N ASN A 28 14.59 1.72 6.53
CA ASN A 28 13.63 1.46 7.59
C ASN A 28 13.24 2.78 8.28
N LEU A 29 12.43 3.59 7.58
CA LEU A 29 12.02 4.93 7.99
C LEU A 29 11.17 4.95 9.27
N PHE A 30 10.44 3.86 9.56
CA PHE A 30 9.46 3.82 10.64
C PHE A 30 9.53 2.51 11.44
N LYS A 31 10.68 2.28 12.09
CA LYS A 31 10.94 1.06 12.89
C LYS A 31 9.82 0.73 13.88
N ASP A 32 9.41 1.70 14.71
CA ASP A 32 8.36 1.52 15.72
C ASP A 32 7.00 1.12 15.10
N LYS A 33 6.61 1.75 14.00
CA LYS A 33 5.37 1.42 13.29
C LYS A 33 5.45 0.03 12.65
N LEU A 34 6.61 -0.34 12.11
CA LEU A 34 6.85 -1.64 11.51
C LEU A 34 6.75 -2.75 12.56
N GLU A 35 7.35 -2.58 13.73
CA GLU A 35 7.23 -3.52 14.84
C GLU A 35 5.79 -3.67 15.33
N LYS A 36 5.07 -2.56 15.48
CA LYS A 36 3.66 -2.59 15.89
C LYS A 36 2.77 -3.28 14.87
N ALA A 37 3.03 -3.07 13.57
CA ALA A 37 2.32 -3.75 12.50
C ALA A 37 2.56 -5.25 12.54
N ASN A 38 3.82 -5.70 12.67
CA ASN A 38 4.17 -7.11 12.77
C ASN A 38 3.47 -7.80 13.96
N LYS A 39 3.53 -7.19 15.16
CA LYS A 39 2.81 -7.69 16.35
C LYS A 39 1.30 -7.78 16.12
N THR A 40 0.75 -6.83 15.36
CA THR A 40 -0.68 -6.86 15.02
C THR A 40 -0.97 -8.04 14.12
N PHE A 41 -0.23 -8.21 13.02
CA PHE A 41 -0.42 -9.31 12.07
C PHE A 41 -0.22 -10.69 12.70
N GLU A 42 0.71 -10.84 13.65
CA GLU A 42 0.88 -12.06 14.44
C GLU A 42 -0.38 -12.39 15.26
N ARG A 43 -1.02 -11.36 15.84
CA ARG A 43 -2.19 -11.54 16.71
C ARG A 43 -3.49 -11.78 15.92
N ILE A 44 -3.72 -11.01 14.87
CA ILE A 44 -5.00 -11.05 14.11
C ILE A 44 -4.92 -11.94 12.86
N GLY A 45 -3.71 -12.35 12.46
CA GLY A 45 -3.47 -13.04 11.21
C GLY A 45 -3.60 -12.14 9.99
N LEU A 46 -3.30 -12.71 8.82
CA LEU A 46 -3.62 -12.07 7.55
C LEU A 46 -5.11 -12.28 7.24
N PRO A 47 -5.80 -11.31 6.61
CA PRO A 47 -7.17 -11.50 6.15
C PRO A 47 -7.29 -12.73 5.23
N LYS A 48 -8.42 -13.43 5.31
CA LYS A 48 -8.61 -14.75 4.66
C LYS A 48 -8.36 -14.75 3.15
N GLN A 49 -8.61 -13.64 2.47
CA GLN A 49 -8.31 -13.50 1.04
C GLN A 49 -6.80 -13.56 0.70
N TRP A 50 -5.93 -13.44 1.71
CA TRP A 50 -4.47 -13.46 1.60
C TRP A 50 -3.80 -14.53 2.47
N ALA A 51 -4.54 -15.14 3.40
CA ALA A 51 -4.10 -16.34 4.12
C ALA A 51 -4.34 -17.55 3.19
N LYS A 52 -3.25 -18.15 2.72
CA LYS A 52 -3.27 -19.30 1.80
C LYS A 52 -3.62 -20.59 2.51
#